data_AF-A0A5Q4DK92-F1
#
_entry.id   AF-A0A5Q4DK92-F1
#
_cell.length_a   1.000
_cell.length_b   1.000
_cell.length_c   1.000
_cell.angle_alpha   90.00
_cell.angle_beta   90.00
_cell.angle_gamma   90.00
#
_symmetry.space_group_name_H-M   'P 1'
#
loop_
_entity.id
_entity.type
_entity.pdbx_description
1 polymer ?
#
loop_
_entity_poly.entity_id
_entity_poly.type
_entity_poly.pdbx_seq_one_letter_code
_entity_poly.pdbx_strand_id
1 'polypeptide(L)'
;STGRSLMPEASRRTIKLDPDAGTLPEGLLLPPEHGGEVLAFLVEPALRNWAPSALRALARGWQERGRIPLIVDADFANPSLPLEGAPTAREGLSDVLFFGASVDRVLLDLPGESFSLVPAGTVVPDAAEAWAHDAWGNFLRTLRSRNLVVLLLLPADREGVVPLVARADRVFRIGNELVEGPGAHPLIHPASSTPAHAATPREDVDETTAASAPPLSDVSGMTRPDQGTLAIKPEQQGGALPAAGAPGPQNAPAPSEGARPISRRPFPWLLVTVILVLVLLAAAVWFGWIEIPGVDLPGQAAFHG
;
A
#
# COMPACT_ATOMS: atom_id res chain seq x y z
N SER A 1 -10.69 -35.93 -28.02
CA SER A 1 -9.62 -36.18 -27.03
C SER A 1 -9.40 -34.88 -26.28
N THR A 2 -10.05 -34.75 -25.12
CA THR A 2 -10.16 -33.50 -24.38
C THR A 2 -9.03 -33.47 -23.35
N GLY A 3 -7.95 -32.73 -23.64
CA GLY A 3 -6.85 -32.52 -22.72
C GLY A 3 -7.34 -31.73 -21.51
N ARG A 4 -7.71 -32.45 -20.44
CA ARG A 4 -8.02 -31.87 -19.14
C ARG A 4 -6.70 -31.31 -18.59
N SER A 5 -6.46 -30.02 -18.84
CA SER A 5 -5.32 -29.29 -18.29
C SER A 5 -5.37 -29.44 -16.77
N LEU A 6 -4.41 -30.19 -16.23
CA LEU A 6 -4.17 -30.34 -14.81
C LEU A 6 -3.64 -29.00 -14.30
N MET A 7 -4.53 -28.04 -14.07
CA MET A 7 -4.25 -26.97 -13.12
C MET A 7 -3.87 -27.67 -11.80
N PRO A 8 -2.65 -27.48 -11.28
CA PRO A 8 -2.21 -28.17 -10.08
C PRO A 8 -3.19 -27.88 -8.94
N GLU A 9 -3.49 -28.92 -8.17
CA GLU A 9 -4.39 -28.97 -7.00
C GLU A 9 -3.90 -28.09 -5.82
N ALA A 10 -3.01 -27.14 -6.07
CA ALA A 10 -2.37 -26.26 -5.10
C ALA A 10 -3.30 -25.13 -4.58
N SER A 11 -4.46 -24.90 -5.18
CA SER A 11 -5.15 -23.60 -5.10
C SER A 11 -6.48 -23.60 -4.33
N ARG A 12 -6.57 -24.30 -3.19
CA ARG A 12 -7.72 -24.19 -2.27
C ARG A 12 -7.27 -24.26 -0.82
N ARG A 13 -6.44 -23.31 -0.39
CA ARG A 13 -5.98 -23.22 0.99
C ARG A 13 -6.71 -22.10 1.71
N THR A 14 -7.52 -22.45 2.71
CA THR A 14 -8.00 -21.51 3.70
C THR A 14 -6.92 -21.31 4.76
N ILE A 15 -6.56 -20.06 4.99
CA ILE A 15 -5.52 -19.65 5.92
C ILE A 15 -6.21 -18.83 7.01
N LYS A 16 -6.22 -19.35 8.23
CA LYS A 16 -6.68 -18.60 9.39
C LYS A 16 -5.57 -17.63 9.79
N LEU A 17 -5.88 -16.35 9.86
CA LEU A 17 -4.97 -15.31 10.31
C LEU A 17 -5.55 -14.63 11.54
N ASP A 18 -4.74 -14.53 12.58
CA ASP A 18 -4.96 -13.65 13.70
C ASP A 18 -3.90 -12.54 13.63
N PRO A 19 -4.27 -11.29 13.34
CA PRO A 19 -3.30 -10.20 13.21
C PRO A 19 -2.56 -9.90 14.53
N ASP A 20 -3.14 -10.27 15.67
CA ASP A 20 -2.62 -9.95 17.00
C ASP A 20 -1.79 -11.08 17.61
N ALA A 21 -1.78 -12.27 16.98
CA ALA A 21 -1.05 -13.44 17.48
C ALA A 21 0.49 -13.30 17.40
N GLY A 22 1.01 -12.26 16.73
CA GLY A 22 2.45 -11.99 16.60
C GLY A 22 3.23 -13.01 15.76
N THR A 23 2.57 -14.04 15.22
CA THR A 23 3.17 -15.03 14.32
C THR A 23 2.25 -15.26 13.12
N LEU A 24 2.84 -15.40 11.94
CA LEU A 24 2.08 -15.65 10.71
C LEU A 24 1.98 -17.14 10.39
N PRO A 25 0.84 -17.59 9.82
CA PRO A 25 0.69 -18.96 9.35
C PRO A 25 1.76 -19.36 8.33
N GLU A 26 2.22 -20.60 8.43
CA GLU A 26 3.21 -21.15 7.51
C GLU A 26 2.67 -21.21 6.06
N GLY A 27 3.50 -20.82 5.10
CA GLY A 27 3.16 -20.82 3.67
C GLY A 27 2.39 -19.60 3.18
N LEU A 28 2.02 -18.65 4.06
CA LEU A 28 1.43 -17.38 3.65
C LEU A 28 2.47 -16.49 2.95
N LEU A 29 3.68 -16.45 3.52
CA LEU A 29 4.82 -15.67 3.04
C LEU A 29 5.81 -16.55 2.27
N LEU A 30 5.38 -17.03 1.11
CA LEU A 30 6.29 -17.68 0.15
C LEU A 30 7.31 -16.65 -0.35
N PRO A 31 8.59 -17.03 -0.54
CA PRO A 31 9.58 -16.11 -1.07
C PRO A 31 9.13 -15.54 -2.42
N PRO A 32 9.35 -14.24 -2.67
CA PRO A 32 8.96 -13.63 -3.93
C PRO A 32 9.78 -14.27 -5.05
N GLU A 33 9.13 -14.58 -6.16
CA GLU A 33 9.80 -15.19 -7.31
C GLU A 33 10.83 -14.22 -7.94
N HIS A 34 10.59 -12.91 -7.81
CA HIS A 34 11.39 -11.86 -8.43
C HIS A 34 11.56 -10.67 -7.48
N GLY A 35 12.68 -9.95 -7.64
CA GLY A 35 13.10 -8.79 -6.83
C GLY A 35 12.00 -8.09 -6.03
N GLY A 36 11.05 -7.42 -6.67
CA GLY A 36 9.83 -6.94 -6.02
C GLY A 36 8.58 -7.69 -6.50
N GLU A 37 7.56 -7.72 -5.65
CA GLU A 37 6.33 -8.49 -5.86
C GLU A 37 5.09 -7.67 -5.48
N VAL A 38 3.98 -7.87 -6.17
CA VAL A 38 2.67 -7.27 -5.91
C VAL A 38 1.69 -8.35 -5.50
N LEU A 39 1.22 -8.26 -4.26
CA LEU A 39 0.22 -9.13 -3.67
C LEU A 39 -1.10 -8.36 -3.58
N ALA A 40 -2.10 -8.76 -4.37
CA ALA A 40 -3.44 -8.19 -4.30
C ALA A 40 -4.27 -8.88 -3.21
N PHE A 41 -4.96 -8.09 -2.38
CA PHE A 41 -5.86 -8.56 -1.34
C PHE A 41 -7.27 -8.05 -1.64
N LEU A 42 -8.13 -8.95 -2.11
CA LEU A 42 -9.55 -8.69 -2.36
C LEU A 42 -10.33 -8.80 -1.06
N VAL A 43 -10.80 -7.68 -0.53
CA VAL A 43 -11.44 -7.57 0.78
C VAL A 43 -12.96 -7.57 0.64
N GLU A 44 -13.61 -8.53 1.29
CA GLU A 44 -15.07 -8.55 1.39
C GLU A 44 -15.58 -7.37 2.24
N PRO A 45 -16.75 -6.79 1.92
CA PRO A 45 -17.30 -5.67 2.67
C PRO A 45 -17.36 -5.85 4.18
N ALA A 46 -17.69 -7.06 4.64
CA ALA A 46 -17.80 -7.39 6.06
C ALA A 46 -16.46 -7.34 6.82
N LEU A 47 -15.32 -7.42 6.12
CA LEU A 47 -13.98 -7.48 6.71
C LEU A 47 -13.13 -6.23 6.45
N ARG A 48 -13.71 -5.17 5.89
CA ARG A 48 -13.02 -3.90 5.58
C ARG A 48 -12.31 -3.30 6.80
N ASN A 49 -12.92 -3.36 7.98
CA ASN A 49 -12.32 -2.83 9.21
C ASN A 49 -11.23 -3.73 9.80
N TRP A 50 -11.20 -5.01 9.41
CA TRP A 50 -10.21 -5.98 9.87
C TRP A 50 -8.98 -6.06 8.95
N ALA A 51 -9.17 -5.84 7.66
CA ALA A 51 -8.13 -5.95 6.65
C ALA A 51 -6.88 -5.08 6.92
N PRO A 52 -6.98 -3.82 7.38
CA PRO A 52 -5.80 -3.02 7.74
C PRO A 52 -4.89 -3.71 8.76
N SER A 53 -5.46 -4.27 9.83
CA SER A 53 -4.70 -5.01 10.85
C SER A 53 -4.07 -6.28 10.29
N ALA A 54 -4.79 -7.01 9.45
CA ALA A 54 -4.27 -8.19 8.76
C ALA A 54 -3.07 -7.85 7.84
N LEU A 55 -3.18 -6.78 7.04
CA LEU A 55 -2.08 -6.32 6.18
C LEU A 55 -0.88 -5.83 7.01
N ARG A 56 -1.11 -5.19 8.16
CA ARG A 56 -0.05 -4.80 9.10
C ARG A 56 0.73 -6.02 9.60
N ALA A 57 0.02 -7.07 10.03
CA ALA A 57 0.65 -8.32 10.48
C ALA A 57 1.44 -8.99 9.35
N LEU A 58 0.88 -9.02 8.13
CA LEU A 58 1.56 -9.53 6.94
C LEU A 58 2.83 -8.74 6.60
N ALA A 59 2.76 -7.41 6.66
CA ALA A 59 3.90 -6.53 6.43
C ALA A 59 5.02 -6.83 7.43
N ARG A 60 4.73 -6.90 8.73
CA ARG A 60 5.73 -7.26 9.77
C ARG A 60 6.40 -8.60 9.48
N GLY A 61 5.64 -9.64 9.16
CA GLY A 61 6.25 -10.95 8.88
C GLY A 61 7.08 -10.98 7.58
N TRP A 62 6.80 -10.09 6.62
CA TRP A 62 7.69 -9.88 5.47
C TRP A 62 9.00 -9.19 5.88
N GLN A 63 8.95 -8.23 6.80
CA GLN A 63 10.15 -7.57 7.33
C GLN A 63 11.04 -8.50 8.12
N GLU A 64 10.48 -9.38 8.93
CA GLU A 64 11.22 -10.41 9.65
C GLU A 64 12.01 -11.31 8.69
N ARG A 65 11.56 -11.43 7.43
CA ARG A 65 12.26 -12.13 6.34
C ARG A 65 13.23 -11.24 5.56
N GLY A 66 13.56 -10.06 6.07
CA GLY A 66 14.47 -9.10 5.45
C GLY A 66 13.91 -8.41 4.20
N ARG A 67 12.58 -8.34 4.06
CA ARG A 67 11.92 -7.70 2.92
C ARG A 67 11.46 -6.28 3.28
N ILE A 68 11.14 -5.49 2.26
CA ILE A 68 10.69 -4.10 2.39
C ILE A 68 9.22 -4.04 1.95
N PRO A 69 8.25 -4.20 2.87
CA PRO A 69 6.85 -4.15 2.51
C PRO A 69 6.37 -2.71 2.31
N LEU A 70 5.35 -2.57 1.47
CA LEU A 70 4.63 -1.34 1.25
C LEU A 70 3.13 -1.67 1.19
N ILE A 71 2.34 -1.10 2.10
CA ILE A 71 0.88 -1.24 2.05
C ILE A 71 0.34 -0.15 1.13
N VAL A 72 -0.54 -0.50 0.20
CA VAL A 72 -1.18 0.44 -0.72
C VAL A 72 -2.70 0.29 -0.61
N ASP A 73 -3.39 1.34 -0.16
CA ASP A 73 -4.85 1.40 -0.19
C ASP A 73 -5.31 1.78 -1.60
N ALA A 74 -5.82 0.80 -2.34
CA ALA A 74 -6.41 1.02 -3.64
C ALA A 74 -7.95 0.91 -3.60
N ASP A 75 -8.57 1.01 -2.43
CA ASP A 75 -10.02 1.10 -2.31
C ASP A 75 -10.50 2.55 -2.40
N PHE A 76 -10.54 3.10 -3.61
CA PHE A 76 -10.97 4.49 -3.82
C PHE A 76 -12.43 4.75 -3.45
N ALA A 77 -13.25 3.71 -3.40
CA ALA A 77 -14.67 3.83 -3.07
C ALA A 77 -14.89 3.95 -1.56
N ASN A 78 -14.16 3.16 -0.78
CA ASN A 78 -14.21 3.20 0.68
C ASN A 78 -12.80 3.02 1.26
N PRO A 79 -11.97 4.08 1.21
CA PRO A 79 -10.62 4.03 1.76
C PRO A 79 -10.66 3.62 3.23
N SER A 80 -9.85 2.64 3.60
CA SER A 80 -9.85 2.04 4.94
C SER A 80 -8.55 2.28 5.71
N LEU A 81 -7.53 2.82 5.04
CA LEU A 81 -6.31 3.32 5.65
C LEU A 81 -6.45 4.85 5.79
N PRO A 82 -6.44 5.36 7.03
CA PRO A 82 -5.20 5.42 7.78
C PRO A 82 -5.17 4.44 8.95
N LEU A 83 -4.08 3.69 9.05
CA LEU A 83 -3.78 2.91 10.25
C LEU A 83 -3.70 3.85 11.46
N GLU A 84 -4.15 3.39 12.62
CA GLU A 84 -4.06 4.17 13.86
C GLU A 84 -2.63 4.69 14.08
N GLY A 85 -2.51 6.01 14.25
CA GLY A 85 -1.21 6.69 14.41
C GLY A 85 -0.53 7.14 13.11
N ALA A 86 -1.07 6.84 11.93
CA ALA A 86 -0.56 7.38 10.68
C ALA A 86 -0.80 8.91 10.59
N PRO A 87 0.15 9.69 10.05
CA PRO A 87 -0.08 11.11 9.77
C PRO A 87 -1.28 11.32 8.86
N THR A 88 -2.01 12.43 9.03
CA THR A 88 -3.05 12.82 8.08
C THR A 88 -2.43 13.04 6.70
N ALA A 89 -2.78 12.18 5.76
CA ALA A 89 -2.33 12.30 4.39
C ALA A 89 -2.95 13.53 3.73
N ARG A 90 -2.12 14.40 3.13
CA ARG A 90 -2.64 15.48 2.26
C ARG A 90 -2.78 15.04 0.81
N GLU A 91 -2.10 13.96 0.44
CA GLU A 91 -2.03 13.38 -0.89
C GLU A 91 -1.98 11.85 -0.75
N GLY A 92 -2.31 11.13 -1.81
CA GLY A 92 -2.23 9.68 -1.84
C GLY A 92 -2.15 9.10 -3.23
N LEU A 93 -2.57 7.86 -3.36
CA LEU A 93 -2.51 7.09 -4.59
C LEU A 93 -3.25 7.77 -5.74
N SER A 94 -4.40 8.40 -5.49
CA SER A 94 -5.14 9.20 -6.47
C SER A 94 -4.24 10.26 -7.11
N ASP A 95 -3.39 10.93 -6.33
CA ASP A 95 -2.52 11.99 -6.81
C ASP A 95 -1.38 11.46 -7.68
N VAL A 96 -0.90 10.25 -7.37
CA VAL A 96 0.07 9.55 -8.23
C VAL A 96 -0.56 9.19 -9.57
N LEU A 97 -1.79 8.66 -9.54
CA LEU A 97 -2.46 8.18 -10.76
C LEU A 97 -2.89 9.34 -11.66
N PHE A 98 -3.61 10.33 -11.14
CA PHE A 98 -4.24 11.38 -11.93
C PHE A 98 -3.36 12.63 -12.13
N PHE A 99 -2.45 12.91 -11.19
CA PHE A 99 -1.63 14.14 -11.23
C PHE A 99 -0.13 13.88 -11.36
N GLY A 100 0.28 12.60 -11.43
CA GLY A 100 1.69 12.23 -11.59
C GLY A 100 2.56 12.58 -10.39
N ALA A 101 1.98 12.67 -9.19
CA ALA A 101 2.75 12.85 -7.97
C ALA A 101 3.79 11.73 -7.81
N SER A 102 4.95 12.04 -7.22
CA SER A 102 5.96 11.01 -6.96
C SER A 102 5.51 10.09 -5.83
N VAL A 103 5.87 8.80 -5.92
CA VAL A 103 5.62 7.83 -4.85
C VAL A 103 6.21 8.31 -3.52
N ASP A 104 7.41 8.88 -3.56
CA ASP A 104 8.11 9.39 -2.38
C ASP A 104 7.36 10.52 -1.66
N ARG A 105 6.47 11.23 -2.35
CA ARG A 105 5.66 12.31 -1.79
C ARG A 105 4.40 11.81 -1.07
N VAL A 106 3.88 10.66 -1.48
CA VAL A 106 2.64 10.07 -0.92
C VAL A 106 2.90 8.92 0.06
N LEU A 107 4.19 8.59 0.26
CA LEU A 107 4.61 7.60 1.24
C LEU A 107 4.44 8.15 2.65
N LEU A 108 3.78 7.36 3.49
CA LEU A 108 3.61 7.61 4.90
C LEU A 108 4.39 6.57 5.69
N ASP A 109 5.34 7.04 6.50
CA ASP A 109 6.00 6.20 7.49
C ASP A 109 5.09 6.03 8.71
N LEU A 110 4.94 4.80 9.16
CA LEU A 110 4.10 4.47 10.29
C LEU A 110 4.95 4.47 11.57
N PRO A 111 4.54 5.23 12.62
CA PRO A 111 5.28 5.23 13.88
C PRO A 111 5.43 3.82 14.46
N GLY A 112 6.67 3.45 14.77
CA GLY A 112 6.99 2.13 15.34
C GLY A 112 7.05 0.98 14.33
N GLU A 113 6.86 1.25 13.04
CA GLU A 113 7.04 0.28 11.97
C GLU A 113 8.22 0.66 11.09
N SER A 114 8.86 -0.33 10.47
CA SER A 114 9.92 -0.11 9.48
C SER A 114 9.42 -0.22 8.03
N PHE A 115 8.10 -0.24 7.84
CA PHE A 115 7.44 -0.27 6.53
C PHE A 115 6.55 0.96 6.37
N SER A 116 6.25 1.26 5.12
CA SER A 116 5.50 2.46 4.76
C SER A 116 4.12 2.09 4.18
N LEU A 117 3.31 3.12 4.03
CA LEU A 117 1.94 3.10 3.54
C LEU A 117 1.78 4.10 2.39
N VAL A 118 0.98 3.79 1.39
CA VAL A 118 0.37 4.76 0.47
C VAL A 118 -1.14 4.74 0.67
N PRO A 119 -1.77 5.81 1.17
CA PRO A 119 -3.22 5.90 1.32
C PRO A 119 -3.90 6.11 -0.04
N ALA A 120 -5.21 5.90 -0.12
CA ALA A 120 -5.96 6.09 -1.36
C ALA A 120 -5.86 7.54 -1.89
N GLY A 121 -5.76 8.51 -0.98
CA GLY A 121 -5.61 9.94 -1.29
C GLY A 121 -6.94 10.68 -1.35
N THR A 122 -7.00 11.67 -2.22
CA THR A 122 -8.20 12.48 -2.46
C THR A 122 -9.35 11.59 -3.00
N VAL A 123 -10.57 11.86 -2.53
CA VAL A 123 -11.77 11.17 -3.01
C VAL A 123 -11.89 11.31 -4.53
N VAL A 124 -11.96 10.18 -5.23
CA VAL A 124 -12.13 10.14 -6.69
C VAL A 124 -13.63 10.06 -7.01
N PRO A 125 -14.16 10.88 -7.93
CA PRO A 125 -15.57 10.82 -8.31
C PRO A 125 -16.00 9.48 -8.89
N ASP A 126 -15.12 8.84 -9.67
CA ASP A 126 -15.31 7.50 -10.23
C ASP A 126 -14.16 6.58 -9.85
N ALA A 127 -14.43 5.67 -8.89
CA ALA A 127 -13.45 4.68 -8.47
C ALA A 127 -13.11 3.67 -9.58
N ALA A 128 -14.04 3.37 -10.49
CA ALA A 128 -13.79 2.45 -11.59
C ALA A 128 -12.78 3.03 -12.59
N GLU A 129 -12.88 4.33 -12.87
CA GLU A 129 -11.88 5.07 -13.65
C GLU A 129 -10.49 4.95 -13.00
N ALA A 130 -10.40 5.13 -11.68
CA ALA A 130 -9.13 5.02 -10.96
C ALA A 130 -8.51 3.62 -11.03
N TRP A 131 -9.29 2.54 -10.96
CA TRP A 131 -8.77 1.17 -11.12
C TRP A 131 -8.35 0.85 -12.55
N ALA A 132 -9.07 1.38 -13.54
CA ALA A 132 -8.77 1.20 -14.95
C ALA A 132 -7.58 2.06 -15.42
N HIS A 133 -7.17 3.07 -14.65
CA HIS A 133 -6.18 4.07 -15.05
C HIS A 133 -4.85 3.46 -15.56
N ASP A 134 -4.33 3.99 -16.67
CA ASP A 134 -3.14 3.44 -17.34
C ASP A 134 -1.85 3.61 -16.52
N ALA A 135 -1.80 4.62 -15.63
CA ALA A 135 -0.64 4.91 -14.79
C ALA A 135 -0.26 3.75 -13.84
N TRP A 136 -1.19 2.85 -13.52
CA TRP A 136 -0.94 1.66 -12.70
C TRP A 136 0.24 0.81 -13.21
N GLY A 137 0.36 0.65 -14.52
CA GLY A 137 1.43 -0.15 -15.11
C GLY A 137 2.82 0.45 -14.87
N ASN A 138 2.93 1.78 -14.82
CA ASN A 138 4.19 2.46 -14.47
C ASN A 138 4.42 2.47 -12.96
N PHE A 139 3.36 2.71 -12.17
CA PHE A 139 3.43 2.71 -10.71
C PHE A 139 3.93 1.37 -10.16
N LEU A 140 3.24 0.26 -10.47
CA LEU A 140 3.62 -1.07 -9.96
C LEU A 140 5.00 -1.50 -10.43
N ARG A 141 5.38 -1.18 -11.67
CA ARG A 141 6.72 -1.46 -12.20
C ARG A 141 7.79 -0.69 -11.43
N THR A 142 7.53 0.57 -11.09
CA THR A 142 8.43 1.39 -10.28
C THR A 142 8.62 0.74 -8.91
N LEU A 143 7.54 0.31 -8.24
CA LEU A 143 7.62 -0.36 -6.95
C LEU A 143 8.40 -1.68 -7.02
N ARG A 144 8.13 -2.52 -8.04
CA ARG A 144 8.89 -3.76 -8.27
C ARG A 144 10.38 -3.49 -8.49
N SER A 145 10.73 -2.44 -9.25
CA SER A 145 12.13 -2.06 -9.51
C SER A 145 12.86 -1.57 -8.26
N ARG A 146 12.12 -1.16 -7.23
CA ARG A 146 12.63 -0.80 -5.90
C ARG A 146 12.69 -2.00 -4.95
N ASN A 147 12.44 -3.22 -5.45
CA ASN A 147 12.51 -4.47 -4.68
C ASN A 147 11.50 -4.51 -3.51
N LEU A 148 10.37 -3.80 -3.66
CA LEU A 148 9.33 -3.71 -2.64
C LEU A 148 8.38 -4.92 -2.72
N VAL A 149 7.83 -5.30 -1.57
CA VAL A 149 6.70 -6.22 -1.47
C VAL A 149 5.42 -5.40 -1.28
N VAL A 150 4.65 -5.24 -2.34
CA VAL A 150 3.45 -4.39 -2.34
C VAL A 150 2.25 -5.20 -1.86
N LEU A 151 1.64 -4.77 -0.76
CA LEU A 151 0.37 -5.31 -0.26
C LEU A 151 -0.76 -4.39 -0.74
N LEU A 152 -1.39 -4.75 -1.86
CA LEU A 152 -2.38 -3.94 -2.54
C LEU A 152 -3.80 -4.29 -2.06
N LEU A 153 -4.43 -3.40 -1.29
CA LEU A 153 -5.79 -3.57 -0.79
C LEU A 153 -6.80 -3.17 -1.86
N LEU A 154 -7.74 -4.07 -2.17
CA LEU A 154 -8.79 -3.85 -3.18
C LEU A 154 -10.14 -4.35 -2.68
N PRO A 155 -11.27 -3.73 -3.07
CA PRO A 155 -12.60 -4.26 -2.77
C PRO A 155 -12.90 -5.52 -3.57
N ALA A 156 -13.45 -6.56 -2.91
CA ALA A 156 -13.86 -7.80 -3.57
C ALA A 156 -15.21 -7.68 -4.31
N ASP A 157 -16.03 -6.68 -3.98
CA ASP A 157 -17.41 -6.50 -4.46
C ASP A 157 -17.52 -5.63 -5.73
N ARG A 158 -16.40 -5.35 -6.40
CA ARG A 158 -16.33 -4.37 -7.50
C ARG A 158 -15.69 -4.97 -8.74
N GLU A 159 -16.45 -5.07 -9.83
CA GLU A 159 -15.94 -5.63 -11.10
C GLU A 159 -14.80 -4.79 -11.71
N GLY A 160 -14.80 -3.48 -11.47
CA GLY A 160 -13.77 -2.56 -11.99
C GLY A 160 -12.34 -2.86 -11.52
N VAL A 161 -12.15 -3.69 -10.48
CA VAL A 161 -10.81 -4.05 -9.98
C VAL A 161 -10.14 -5.14 -10.82
N VAL A 162 -10.90 -5.91 -11.63
CA VAL A 162 -10.39 -7.09 -12.35
C VAL A 162 -9.16 -6.78 -13.21
N PRO A 163 -9.11 -5.69 -14.00
CA PRO A 163 -7.91 -5.33 -14.77
C PRO A 163 -6.68 -5.05 -13.90
N LEU A 164 -6.87 -4.50 -12.71
CA LEU A 164 -5.80 -4.21 -11.76
C LEU A 164 -5.31 -5.48 -11.05
N VAL A 165 -6.22 -6.37 -10.66
CA VAL A 165 -5.90 -7.69 -10.09
C VAL A 165 -5.04 -8.52 -11.05
N ALA A 166 -5.35 -8.47 -12.35
CA ALA A 166 -4.58 -9.16 -13.38
C ALA A 166 -3.11 -8.68 -13.50
N ARG A 167 -2.76 -7.54 -12.88
CA ARG A 167 -1.39 -7.00 -12.83
C ARG A 167 -0.64 -7.45 -11.57
N ALA A 168 -1.29 -8.11 -10.62
CA ALA A 168 -0.66 -8.63 -9.41
C ALA A 168 0.07 -9.95 -9.69
N ASP A 169 1.15 -10.18 -8.95
CA ASP A 169 1.91 -11.43 -9.05
C ASP A 169 1.18 -12.56 -8.31
N ARG A 170 0.50 -12.23 -7.21
CA ARG A 170 -0.37 -13.14 -6.46
C ARG A 170 -1.63 -12.43 -5.99
N VAL A 171 -2.69 -13.20 -5.80
CA VAL A 171 -4.00 -12.70 -5.37
C VAL A 171 -4.51 -13.52 -4.21
N PHE A 172 -4.94 -12.84 -3.16
CA PHE A 172 -5.57 -13.40 -1.97
C PHE A 172 -6.97 -12.80 -1.82
N ARG A 173 -7.87 -13.57 -1.23
CA ARG A 173 -9.18 -13.07 -0.80
C ARG A 173 -9.19 -12.97 0.71
N ILE A 174 -9.59 -11.83 1.26
CA ILE A 174 -9.91 -11.65 2.67
C ILE A 174 -11.41 -11.75 2.80
N GLY A 175 -11.90 -12.85 3.36
CA GLY A 175 -13.33 -13.17 3.37
C GLY A 175 -13.73 -14.19 4.43
N ASN A 176 -15.04 -14.32 4.65
CA ASN A 176 -15.59 -15.30 5.59
C ASN A 176 -15.83 -16.68 4.96
N GLU A 177 -16.01 -16.73 3.65
CA GLU A 177 -16.34 -17.96 2.93
C GLU A 177 -15.43 -18.16 1.73
N LEU A 178 -15.14 -19.42 1.43
CA LEU A 178 -14.41 -19.77 0.23
C LEU A 178 -15.37 -19.67 -0.94
N VAL A 179 -15.15 -18.72 -1.85
CA VAL A 179 -15.91 -18.65 -3.09
C VAL A 179 -15.39 -19.73 -4.04
N GLU A 180 -16.25 -20.69 -4.34
CA GLU A 180 -15.96 -21.73 -5.32
C GLU A 180 -16.12 -21.19 -6.75
N GLY A 181 -15.14 -21.44 -7.61
CA GLY A 181 -15.23 -21.07 -9.03
C GLY A 181 -13.88 -20.91 -9.73
N PRO A 182 -13.88 -20.70 -11.05
CA PRO A 182 -12.69 -20.25 -11.77
C PRO A 182 -12.23 -18.91 -11.20
N GLY A 183 -11.02 -18.88 -10.63
CA GLY A 183 -10.52 -17.75 -9.83
C GLY A 183 -10.57 -17.96 -8.32
N ALA A 184 -10.72 -19.19 -7.82
CA ALA A 184 -10.54 -19.48 -6.41
C ALA A 184 -9.15 -19.05 -5.94
N HIS A 185 -9.11 -18.00 -5.12
CA HIS A 185 -7.92 -17.47 -4.49
C HIS A 185 -7.78 -18.03 -3.07
N PRO A 186 -6.57 -18.17 -2.52
CA PRO A 186 -6.39 -18.51 -1.12
C PRO A 186 -7.18 -17.54 -0.24
N LEU A 187 -7.99 -18.10 0.66
CA LEU A 187 -8.84 -17.33 1.57
C LEU A 187 -8.07 -17.06 2.85
N ILE A 188 -7.92 -15.79 3.20
CA ILE A 188 -7.47 -15.35 4.50
C ILE A 188 -8.70 -15.00 5.32
N HIS A 189 -8.90 -15.73 6.41
CA HIS A 189 -10.08 -15.63 7.26
C HIS A 189 -9.65 -15.26 8.68
N PRO A 190 -10.40 -14.42 9.41
CA PRO A 190 -10.08 -14.12 10.81
C PRO A 190 -10.08 -15.41 11.65
N ALA A 191 -9.09 -15.62 12.51
CA ALA A 191 -9.02 -16.84 13.32
C ALA A 191 -10.17 -16.98 14.33
N SER A 192 -10.69 -15.84 14.79
CA SER A 192 -11.71 -15.71 15.84
C SER A 192 -13.15 -15.71 15.34
N SER A 193 -13.38 -15.70 14.02
CA SER A 193 -14.70 -16.02 13.48
C SER A 193 -14.93 -17.52 13.63
N THR A 194 -15.42 -17.90 14.81
CA THR A 194 -16.23 -19.11 14.94
C THR A 194 -17.31 -18.97 13.87
N PRO A 195 -17.44 -19.88 12.88
CA PRO A 195 -18.56 -19.82 11.96
C PRO A 195 -19.78 -19.74 12.86
N ALA A 196 -20.52 -18.64 12.79
CA ALA A 196 -21.75 -18.48 13.55
C ALA A 196 -22.54 -19.73 13.23
N HIS A 197 -22.56 -20.65 14.19
CA HIS A 197 -23.04 -22.01 14.00
C HIS A 197 -24.41 -21.82 13.38
N ALA A 198 -24.58 -22.36 12.17
CA ALA A 198 -25.80 -22.29 11.40
C ALA A 198 -26.93 -22.35 12.41
N ALA A 199 -27.55 -21.19 12.67
CA ALA A 199 -28.69 -21.13 13.54
C ALA A 199 -29.70 -21.95 12.76
N THR A 200 -29.86 -23.22 13.14
CA THR A 200 -30.92 -24.08 12.65
C THR A 200 -32.16 -23.22 12.66
N PRO A 201 -32.87 -23.08 11.53
CA PRO A 201 -34.14 -22.38 11.51
C PRO A 201 -34.94 -22.91 12.68
N ARG A 202 -35.23 -22.06 13.66
CA ARG A 202 -36.21 -22.38 14.69
C ARG A 202 -37.52 -22.44 13.91
N GLU A 203 -37.91 -23.66 13.52
CA GLU A 203 -39.29 -23.97 13.19
C GLU A 203 -40.15 -23.54 14.37
N ASP A 204 -41.08 -22.64 14.08
CA ASP A 204 -42.39 -22.47 14.65
C ASP A 204 -42.54 -22.60 16.18
N VAL A 205 -42.65 -21.44 16.84
CA VAL A 205 -43.65 -21.28 17.89
C VAL A 205 -44.55 -20.12 17.49
N ASP A 206 -45.66 -20.51 16.89
CA ASP A 206 -46.86 -19.72 16.69
C ASP A 206 -47.45 -19.42 18.08
N GLU A 207 -47.25 -18.22 18.61
CA GLU A 207 -48.04 -17.75 19.75
C GLU A 207 -48.42 -16.28 19.57
N THR A 208 -49.60 -16.13 19.00
CA THR A 208 -50.49 -14.96 19.09
C THR A 208 -50.48 -14.36 20.50
N THR A 209 -50.04 -13.11 20.64
CA THR A 209 -50.55 -12.22 21.70
C THR A 209 -50.63 -10.80 21.19
N ALA A 210 -51.85 -10.30 21.18
CA ALA A 210 -52.25 -8.96 20.80
C ALA A 210 -51.87 -7.90 21.85
N ALA A 211 -51.85 -6.65 21.38
CA ALA A 211 -52.11 -5.41 22.13
C ALA A 211 -51.07 -4.96 23.17
N SER A 212 -50.32 -3.90 22.85
CA SER A 212 -50.67 -2.55 23.33
C SER A 212 -49.66 -1.52 22.82
N ALA A 213 -50.17 -0.53 22.09
CA ALA A 213 -49.45 0.71 21.78
C ALA A 213 -49.68 1.72 22.92
N PRO A 214 -48.64 2.44 23.37
CA PRO A 214 -48.81 3.74 24.01
C PRO A 214 -48.49 4.91 23.05
N PRO A 215 -49.03 6.11 23.35
CA PRO A 215 -49.28 7.16 22.38
C PRO A 215 -48.07 8.02 22.03
N LEU A 216 -48.16 8.57 20.81
CA LEU A 216 -47.40 9.70 20.29
C LEU A 216 -47.40 10.86 21.29
N SER A 217 -46.21 11.29 21.70
CA SER A 217 -46.01 12.57 22.37
C SER A 217 -45.58 13.61 21.35
N ASP A 218 -46.44 14.61 21.18
CA ASP A 218 -46.19 15.86 20.49
C ASP A 218 -44.90 16.54 20.99
N VAL A 219 -43.98 16.83 20.08
CA VAL A 219 -42.94 17.84 20.30
C VAL A 219 -43.14 18.93 19.26
N SER A 220 -44.12 19.78 19.56
CA SER A 220 -44.29 21.10 18.96
C SER A 220 -43.41 22.06 19.74
N GLY A 221 -42.30 22.48 19.13
CA GLY A 221 -41.27 23.31 19.77
C GLY A 221 -40.51 24.13 18.73
N MET A 222 -41.18 25.16 18.23
CA MET A 222 -40.57 26.28 17.52
C MET A 222 -39.44 26.89 18.35
N THR A 223 -38.25 27.04 17.77
CA THR A 223 -37.55 28.34 17.72
C THR A 223 -36.34 28.27 16.80
N ARG A 224 -36.43 29.03 15.71
CA ARG A 224 -35.35 29.41 14.82
C ARG A 224 -34.96 30.85 15.20
N PRO A 225 -33.67 31.12 15.47
CA PRO A 225 -33.07 32.42 15.19
C PRO A 225 -31.93 32.23 14.17
N ASP A 226 -32.03 32.85 12.99
CA ASP A 226 -31.31 34.09 12.63
C ASP A 226 -29.90 33.76 12.12
N GLN A 227 -29.72 33.57 10.81
CA GLN A 227 -29.24 34.61 9.89
C GLN A 227 -28.00 35.36 10.40
N GLY A 228 -26.85 34.67 10.37
CA GLY A 228 -25.53 35.30 10.38
C GLY A 228 -25.14 35.76 8.98
N THR A 229 -25.37 37.04 8.73
CA THR A 229 -25.08 37.80 7.52
C THR A 229 -23.62 37.67 7.04
N LEU A 230 -23.51 37.47 5.72
CA LEU A 230 -22.30 37.63 4.90
C LEU A 230 -21.66 39.01 5.13
N ALA A 231 -20.47 39.04 5.74
CA ALA A 231 -19.59 40.19 5.69
C ALA A 231 -18.75 40.12 4.40
N ILE A 232 -19.33 40.62 3.31
CA ILE A 232 -18.59 41.00 2.11
C ILE A 232 -17.75 42.23 2.48
N LYS A 233 -16.43 42.08 2.48
CA LYS A 233 -15.49 43.20 2.63
C LYS A 233 -15.42 43.95 1.29
N PRO A 234 -15.73 45.26 1.25
CA PRO A 234 -15.69 46.04 0.02
C PRO A 234 -14.26 46.47 -0.36
N GLU A 235 -14.14 46.74 -1.66
CA GLU A 235 -13.06 47.37 -2.38
C GLU A 235 -12.31 48.47 -1.61
N GLN A 236 -10.98 48.48 -1.73
CA GLN A 236 -10.24 49.73 -1.86
C GLN A 236 -9.80 49.89 -3.31
N GLN A 237 -10.56 50.72 -4.03
CA GLN A 237 -10.11 51.46 -5.20
C GLN A 237 -9.15 52.57 -4.77
N GLY A 238 -8.15 52.87 -5.61
CA GLY A 238 -7.47 54.17 -5.57
C GLY A 238 -5.99 54.13 -5.94
N GLY A 239 -5.68 54.09 -7.23
CA GLY A 239 -4.31 54.28 -7.72
C GLY A 239 -4.27 54.36 -9.25
N ALA A 240 -4.62 55.52 -9.79
CA ALA A 240 -4.64 55.80 -11.22
C ALA A 240 -3.26 56.24 -11.76
N LEU A 241 -2.99 55.77 -13.00
CA LEU A 241 -2.20 56.38 -14.11
C LEU A 241 -0.65 56.37 -14.05
N PRO A 242 0.08 56.42 -15.20
CA PRO A 242 -0.37 56.49 -16.60
C PRO A 242 0.37 55.57 -17.62
N ALA A 243 -0.15 55.63 -18.87
CA ALA A 243 0.57 55.63 -20.15
C ALA A 243 1.05 54.31 -20.79
N ALA A 244 0.22 53.86 -21.73
CA ALA A 244 0.54 53.34 -23.05
C ALA A 244 2.03 53.31 -23.47
N GLY A 245 2.56 52.09 -23.60
CA GLY A 245 3.74 51.75 -24.38
C GLY A 245 3.42 50.55 -25.29
N ALA A 246 3.75 50.67 -26.57
CA ALA A 246 3.37 49.81 -27.68
C ALA A 246 3.78 48.32 -27.54
N PRO A 247 3.08 47.38 -28.22
CA PRO A 247 3.50 45.99 -28.30
C PRO A 247 4.66 45.82 -29.29
N GLY A 248 5.87 45.63 -28.75
CA GLY A 248 6.98 45.06 -29.53
C GLY A 248 6.82 43.53 -29.63
N PRO A 249 7.27 42.90 -30.74
CA PRO A 249 7.20 41.45 -30.91
C PRO A 249 8.21 40.79 -29.95
N GLN A 250 7.71 40.20 -28.87
CA GLN A 250 8.55 39.40 -27.97
C GLN A 250 8.82 38.05 -28.62
N ASN A 251 10.11 37.82 -28.83
CA ASN A 251 10.71 36.59 -29.33
C ASN A 251 10.21 35.37 -28.54
N ALA A 252 9.79 34.35 -29.27
CA ALA A 252 9.54 33.02 -28.75
C ALA A 252 10.79 32.48 -28.05
N PRO A 253 10.71 32.02 -26.79
CA PRO A 253 11.80 31.23 -26.21
C PRO A 253 11.82 29.85 -26.87
N ALA A 254 13.02 29.46 -27.29
CA ALA A 254 13.36 28.15 -27.84
C ALA A 254 12.94 26.99 -26.90
N PRO A 255 12.69 25.78 -27.44
CA PRO A 255 12.34 24.61 -26.65
C PRO A 255 13.50 24.25 -25.72
N SER A 256 13.25 24.28 -24.41
CA SER A 256 14.17 23.75 -23.41
C SER A 256 14.17 22.21 -23.47
N GLU A 257 15.08 21.69 -24.29
CA GLU A 257 15.60 20.34 -24.15
C GLU A 257 16.15 20.13 -22.73
N GLY A 258 15.68 19.06 -22.08
CA GLY A 258 16.52 18.31 -21.14
C GLY A 258 16.47 18.72 -19.67
N ALA A 259 15.35 18.46 -19.00
CA ALA A 259 15.37 18.19 -17.56
C ALA A 259 15.29 16.66 -17.35
N ARG A 260 16.44 15.98 -17.45
CA ARG A 260 16.56 14.57 -17.05
C ARG A 260 16.41 14.47 -15.53
N PRO A 261 15.52 13.63 -14.99
CA PRO A 261 15.47 13.37 -13.55
C PRO A 261 16.76 12.64 -13.14
N ILE A 262 17.55 13.27 -12.28
CA ILE A 262 18.74 12.68 -11.69
C ILE A 262 18.28 11.67 -10.63
N SER A 263 17.99 10.44 -11.04
CA SER A 263 17.76 9.34 -10.10
C SER A 263 19.10 8.95 -9.47
N ARG A 264 19.40 9.50 -8.30
CA ARG A 264 20.51 9.02 -7.46
C ARG A 264 20.12 7.68 -6.85
N ARG A 265 20.22 6.61 -7.64
CA ARG A 265 20.41 5.27 -7.08
C ARG A 265 21.79 5.26 -6.43
N PRO A 266 21.97 4.71 -5.21
CA PRO A 266 23.30 4.43 -4.70
C PRO A 266 23.95 3.45 -5.69
N PHE A 267 24.86 3.99 -6.48
CA PHE A 267 25.47 3.31 -7.60
C PHE A 267 26.25 2.11 -7.02
N PRO A 268 26.10 0.89 -7.57
CA PRO A 268 26.78 -0.32 -7.08
C PRO A 268 28.32 -0.19 -7.03
N TRP A 269 28.86 0.87 -7.62
CA TRP A 269 30.27 1.24 -7.56
C TRP A 269 30.78 1.50 -6.15
N LEU A 270 29.95 2.01 -5.21
CA LEU A 270 30.39 2.25 -3.82
C LEU A 270 30.66 0.93 -3.10
N LEU A 271 29.83 -0.09 -3.33
CA LEU A 271 30.07 -1.45 -2.82
C LEU A 271 31.34 -2.05 -3.43
N VAL A 272 31.53 -1.89 -4.74
CA VAL A 272 32.72 -2.38 -5.45
C VAL A 272 33.99 -1.68 -4.94
N THR A 273 33.96 -0.37 -4.67
CA THR A 273 35.10 0.35 -4.10
C THR A 273 35.41 -0.12 -2.69
N VAL A 274 34.40 -0.33 -1.84
CA VAL A 274 34.60 -0.88 -0.48
C VAL A 274 35.24 -2.28 -0.53
N ILE A 275 34.74 -3.17 -1.39
CA ILE A 275 35.31 -4.52 -1.56
C ILE A 275 36.76 -4.44 -2.05
N LEU A 276 37.04 -3.60 -3.05
CA LEU A 276 38.39 -3.44 -3.61
C LEU A 276 39.37 -2.90 -2.56
N VAL A 277 38.94 -1.95 -1.72
CA VAL A 277 39.74 -1.42 -0.60
C VAL A 277 40.03 -2.51 0.44
N LEU A 278 39.03 -3.33 0.80
CA LEU A 278 39.23 -4.43 1.74
C LEU A 278 40.18 -5.49 1.20
N VAL A 279 40.09 -5.84 -0.09
CA VAL A 279 41.01 -6.78 -0.74
C VAL A 279 42.44 -6.24 -0.78
N LEU A 280 42.61 -4.96 -1.10
CA LEU A 280 43.93 -4.30 -1.08
C LEU A 280 44.53 -4.25 0.32
N LEU A 281 43.72 -3.97 1.36
CA LEU A 281 44.16 -4.00 2.75
C LEU A 281 44.60 -5.41 3.17
N ALA A 282 43.80 -6.43 2.84
CA ALA A 282 44.15 -7.82 3.15
C ALA A 282 45.45 -8.25 2.46
N ALA A 283 45.65 -7.85 1.19
CA ALA A 283 46.89 -8.11 0.47
C ALA A 283 48.09 -7.36 1.10
N ALA A 284 47.93 -6.09 1.46
CA ALA A 284 48.99 -5.30 2.10
C ALA A 284 49.43 -5.90 3.44
N VAL A 285 48.50 -6.43 4.24
CA VAL A 285 48.81 -7.18 5.47
C VAL A 285 49.53 -8.49 5.16
N TRP A 286 49.08 -9.24 4.14
CA TRP A 286 49.71 -10.49 3.73
C TRP A 286 51.16 -10.32 3.26
N PHE A 287 51.45 -9.23 2.53
CA PHE A 287 52.80 -8.90 2.06
C PHE A 287 53.66 -8.16 3.11
N GLY A 288 53.13 -7.92 4.31
CA GLY A 288 53.87 -7.25 5.39
C GLY A 288 54.16 -5.77 5.14
N TRP A 289 53.37 -5.10 4.29
CA TRP A 289 53.51 -3.67 4.04
C TRP A 289 52.88 -2.80 5.14
N ILE A 290 51.99 -3.37 5.94
CA ILE A 290 51.31 -2.68 7.04
C ILE A 290 51.43 -3.53 8.31
N GLU A 291 52.12 -3.01 9.32
CA GLU A 291 52.07 -3.54 10.68
C GLU A 291 50.82 -3.01 11.39
N ILE A 292 49.95 -3.93 11.83
CA ILE A 292 48.82 -3.58 12.69
C ILE A 292 49.30 -3.73 14.13
N PRO A 293 49.52 -2.62 14.88
CA PRO A 293 49.98 -2.71 16.25
C PRO A 293 48.99 -3.51 17.11
N GLY A 294 49.46 -4.59 17.72
CA GLY A 294 48.68 -5.43 18.64
C GLY A 294 48.07 -6.71 18.05
N VAL A 295 48.40 -7.08 16.80
CA VAL A 295 47.98 -8.37 16.22
C VAL A 295 49.21 -9.23 15.94
N ASP A 296 49.50 -10.18 16.84
CA ASP A 296 50.54 -11.19 16.62
C ASP A 296 50.04 -12.25 15.65
N LEU A 297 50.47 -12.18 14.39
CA LEU A 297 50.11 -13.19 13.39
C LEU A 297 50.94 -14.48 13.61
N PRO A 298 50.29 -15.64 13.76
CA PRO A 298 50.99 -16.91 13.92
C PRO A 298 51.67 -17.32 12.61
N GLY A 299 52.98 -17.05 12.47
CA GLY A 299 53.73 -17.54 11.31
C GLY A 299 55.09 -16.89 11.02
N GLN A 300 55.46 -15.76 11.64
CA GLN A 300 56.70 -15.06 11.29
C GLN A 300 58.00 -15.65 11.86
N ALA A 301 57.95 -16.73 12.66
CA ALA A 301 59.13 -17.25 13.35
C ALA A 301 60.08 -18.14 12.49
N ALA A 302 59.89 -18.28 11.17
CA ALA A 302 60.56 -19.32 10.38
C ALA A 302 61.50 -18.86 9.25
N PHE A 303 61.72 -17.56 9.02
CA PHE A 303 62.58 -17.07 7.92
C PHE A 303 63.77 -16.24 8.42
N HIS A 304 64.61 -16.84 9.25
CA HIS A 304 66.01 -16.41 9.42
C HIS A 304 66.86 -17.65 9.66
N GLY A 305 67.32 -18.24 8.55
CA GLY A 305 68.28 -19.33 8.46
C GLY A 305 68.92 -19.30 7.07
#